data_AF-A0A7M7HFR6-F1
#
_entry.id   AF-A0A7M7HFR6-F1
#
_cell.length_a   1.000
_cell.length_b   1.000
_cell.length_c   1.000
_cell.angle_alpha   90.00
_cell.angle_beta   90.00
_cell.angle_gamma   90.00
#
_symmetry.space_group_name_H-M   'P 1'
#
loop_
_entity.id
_entity.type
_entity.pdbx_description
1 polymer ?
#
loop_
_entity_poly.entity_id
_entity_poly.type
_entity_poly.pdbx_seq_one_letter_code
_entity_poly.pdbx_strand_id
1 'polypeptide(L)'
;MEDVSILNIEQLLQAAEFLERREREHGYASPYSHEANNKRKHRVKRLNSNSRSTHNELEKNRRAHLRTCLERLKEMVPLDGDMPRHTTLGLLTNAKDFIVDLEEKSEGFTSHKDQLCREQRFLRRRLDYLQSTLHRQRQDSTGSSLASDDSEKDDVDVIGYDSDNRSIESDMNSSDGDLAVATKEIIITDL
;
A
#
# COMPACT_ATOMS: atom_id res chain seq x y z
N MET A 1 -49.98 -74.62 15.78
CA MET A 1 -49.35 -73.67 14.82
C MET A 1 -50.39 -72.80 14.10
N GLU A 2 -51.68 -73.16 14.12
CA GLU A 2 -52.76 -72.34 13.54
C GLU A 2 -53.20 -71.20 14.48
N ASP A 3 -53.14 -71.38 15.81
CA ASP A 3 -53.56 -70.37 16.79
C ASP A 3 -52.71 -69.09 16.79
N VAL A 4 -51.42 -69.19 16.47
CA VAL A 4 -50.50 -68.02 16.38
C VAL A 4 -50.81 -67.19 15.13
N SER A 5 -51.24 -67.83 14.06
CA SER A 5 -51.65 -67.16 12.82
C SER A 5 -52.97 -66.40 13.02
N ILE A 6 -53.89 -66.96 13.80
CA ILE A 6 -55.16 -66.31 14.14
C ILE A 6 -54.90 -65.07 15.02
N LEU A 7 -54.03 -65.18 16.03
CA LEU A 7 -53.64 -64.04 16.87
C LEU A 7 -53.01 -62.89 16.07
N ASN A 8 -52.17 -63.21 15.08
CA ASN A 8 -51.53 -62.21 14.22
C ASN A 8 -52.51 -61.51 13.29
N ILE A 9 -53.54 -62.23 12.81
CA ILE A 9 -54.58 -61.66 11.95
C ILE A 9 -55.49 -60.73 12.77
N GLU A 10 -55.86 -61.12 13.99
CA GLU A 10 -56.65 -60.27 14.90
C GLU A 10 -55.91 -58.97 15.25
N GLN A 11 -54.61 -59.06 15.55
CA GLN A 11 -53.78 -57.88 15.81
C GLN A 11 -53.69 -56.95 14.59
N LEU A 12 -53.62 -57.51 13.39
CA LEU A 12 -53.57 -56.74 12.15
C LEU A 12 -54.89 -56.05 11.84
N LEU A 13 -56.02 -56.74 12.08
CA LEU A 13 -57.37 -56.18 11.93
C LEU A 13 -57.63 -55.07 12.96
N GLN A 14 -57.20 -55.25 14.20
CA GLN A 14 -57.31 -54.23 15.25
C GLN A 14 -56.46 -52.99 14.94
N ALA A 15 -55.27 -53.17 14.37
CA ALA A 15 -54.42 -52.06 13.91
C ALA A 15 -55.04 -51.32 12.71
N ALA A 16 -55.67 -52.04 11.78
CA ALA A 16 -56.36 -51.45 10.63
C ALA A 16 -57.58 -50.62 11.07
N GLU A 17 -58.39 -51.12 11.99
CA GLU A 17 -59.54 -50.38 12.53
C GLU A 17 -59.10 -49.10 13.26
N PHE A 18 -57.96 -49.13 13.95
CA PHE A 18 -57.39 -47.96 14.62
C PHE A 18 -56.91 -46.86 13.64
N LEU A 19 -56.38 -47.25 12.48
CA LEU A 19 -56.03 -46.31 11.41
C LEU A 19 -57.28 -45.69 10.77
N GLU A 20 -58.31 -46.51 10.53
CA GLU A 20 -59.56 -46.06 9.91
C GLU A 20 -60.36 -45.10 10.82
N ARG A 21 -60.36 -45.34 12.14
CA ARG A 21 -60.94 -44.39 13.12
C ARG A 21 -60.15 -43.09 13.21
N ARG A 22 -58.83 -43.12 13.05
CA ARG A 22 -57.98 -41.91 13.03
C ARG A 22 -58.19 -41.07 11.77
N GLU A 23 -58.51 -41.70 10.64
CA GLU A 23 -58.72 -41.01 9.37
C GLU A 23 -60.07 -40.26 9.31
N ARG A 24 -61.06 -40.67 10.12
CA ARG A 24 -62.36 -39.98 10.19
C ARG A 24 -62.42 -38.78 11.17
N GLU A 25 -61.49 -38.67 12.11
CA GLU A 25 -61.52 -37.66 13.19
C GLU A 25 -60.60 -36.43 12.96
N HIS A 26 -59.77 -36.44 11.92
CA HIS A 26 -58.87 -35.31 11.61
C HIS A 26 -59.11 -34.74 10.21
N GLY A 27 -60.34 -34.25 10.02
CA GLY A 27 -60.82 -33.69 8.76
C GLY A 27 -60.38 -32.26 8.41
N TYR A 28 -59.43 -31.61 9.11
CA TYR A 28 -59.00 -30.24 8.74
C TYR A 28 -57.58 -29.90 9.21
N ALA A 29 -56.53 -30.42 8.55
CA ALA A 29 -55.23 -29.73 8.42
C ALA A 29 -54.26 -30.52 7.51
N SER A 30 -54.33 -30.32 6.19
CA SER A 30 -53.13 -30.31 5.35
C SER A 30 -53.45 -29.81 3.93
N PRO A 31 -52.92 -28.66 3.48
CA PRO A 31 -52.86 -28.35 2.07
C PRO A 31 -51.80 -29.24 1.42
N TYR A 32 -52.18 -29.92 0.34
CA TYR A 32 -51.34 -30.49 -0.71
C TYR A 32 -49.81 -30.30 -0.55
N SER A 33 -49.08 -31.41 -0.43
CA SER A 33 -47.95 -31.64 -1.32
C SER A 33 -47.52 -33.11 -1.34
N HIS A 34 -47.51 -33.67 -2.55
CA HIS A 34 -46.74 -34.84 -2.95
C HIS A 34 -45.33 -34.81 -2.36
N GLU A 35 -44.88 -35.86 -1.65
CA GLU A 35 -43.44 -36.06 -1.45
C GLU A 35 -43.03 -37.51 -1.10
N ALA A 36 -43.30 -38.43 -2.03
CA ALA A 36 -42.53 -39.67 -2.12
C ALA A 36 -41.17 -39.40 -2.80
N ASN A 37 -40.24 -38.63 -2.19
CA ASN A 37 -38.82 -38.66 -2.61
C ASN A 37 -37.75 -37.99 -1.71
N ASN A 38 -37.94 -37.80 -0.40
CA ASN A 38 -37.02 -36.96 0.39
C ASN A 38 -35.92 -37.66 1.20
N LYS A 39 -35.71 -38.98 1.08
CA LYS A 39 -34.63 -39.67 1.83
C LYS A 39 -33.22 -39.52 1.22
N ARG A 40 -33.07 -39.05 -0.02
CA ARG A 40 -31.74 -38.81 -0.67
C ARG A 40 -31.23 -37.37 -0.59
N LYS A 41 -32.01 -36.39 -0.09
CA LYS A 41 -31.58 -34.98 0.02
C LYS A 41 -30.89 -34.63 1.35
N HIS A 42 -30.94 -35.48 2.37
CA HIS A 42 -30.36 -35.17 3.69
C HIS A 42 -28.85 -35.41 3.83
N ARG A 43 -28.22 -36.14 2.89
CA ARG A 43 -26.78 -36.43 2.93
C ARG A 43 -25.91 -35.34 2.27
N VAL A 44 -26.49 -34.57 1.34
CA VAL A 44 -25.80 -33.48 0.63
C VAL A 44 -25.70 -32.19 1.48
N LYS A 45 -26.65 -31.97 2.41
CA LYS A 45 -26.64 -30.79 3.28
C LYS A 45 -25.49 -30.74 4.29
N ARG A 46 -24.87 -31.88 4.65
CA ARG A 46 -23.78 -31.91 5.65
C ARG A 46 -22.42 -31.51 5.08
N LEU A 47 -22.19 -31.67 3.77
CA LEU A 47 -20.94 -31.27 3.10
C LEU A 47 -20.87 -29.74 2.87
N ASN A 48 -22.02 -29.08 2.66
CA ASN A 48 -22.08 -27.63 2.50
C ASN A 48 -21.80 -26.83 3.79
N SER A 49 -21.94 -27.45 4.97
CA SER A 49 -21.65 -26.78 6.26
C SER A 49 -20.15 -26.54 6.44
N ASN A 50 -19.31 -27.54 6.13
CA ASN A 50 -17.86 -27.40 6.14
C ASN A 50 -17.39 -26.38 5.09
N SER A 51 -18.00 -26.38 3.89
CA SER A 51 -17.68 -25.41 2.83
C SER A 51 -17.96 -23.96 3.24
N ARG A 52 -19.01 -23.70 4.01
CA ARG A 52 -19.30 -22.36 4.54
C ARG A 52 -18.28 -21.92 5.61
N SER A 53 -17.91 -22.83 6.50
CA SER A 53 -16.91 -22.54 7.52
C SER A 53 -15.53 -22.28 6.90
N THR A 54 -15.10 -23.10 5.93
CA THR A 54 -13.83 -22.89 5.23
C THR A 54 -13.84 -21.59 4.43
N HIS A 55 -14.93 -21.26 3.74
CA HIS A 55 -15.08 -19.97 3.07
C HIS A 55 -14.93 -18.78 4.03
N ASN A 56 -15.57 -18.84 5.21
CA ASN A 56 -15.46 -17.77 6.21
C ASN A 56 -14.04 -17.61 6.75
N GLU A 57 -13.33 -18.71 7.00
CA GLU A 57 -11.93 -18.65 7.43
C GLU A 57 -11.02 -18.07 6.35
N LEU A 58 -11.22 -18.46 5.08
CA LEU A 58 -10.49 -17.87 3.96
C LEU A 58 -10.77 -16.37 3.82
N GLU A 59 -12.03 -15.94 3.95
CA GLU A 59 -12.37 -14.51 3.87
C GLU A 59 -11.83 -13.71 5.07
N LYS A 60 -11.81 -14.29 6.27
CA LYS A 60 -11.15 -13.67 7.44
C LYS A 60 -9.66 -13.49 7.19
N ASN A 61 -8.97 -14.52 6.69
CA ASN A 61 -7.56 -14.46 6.36
C ASN A 61 -7.29 -13.41 5.28
N ARG A 62 -8.08 -13.40 4.20
CA ARG A 62 -8.01 -12.39 3.14
C ARG A 62 -8.17 -10.97 3.68
N ARG A 63 -9.13 -10.75 4.58
CA ARG A 63 -9.35 -9.45 5.22
C ARG A 63 -8.22 -9.06 6.17
N ALA A 64 -7.61 -10.01 6.88
CA ALA A 64 -6.44 -9.75 7.72
C ALA A 64 -5.26 -9.29 6.85
N HIS A 65 -4.97 -10.02 5.77
CA HIS A 65 -3.92 -9.64 4.82
C HIS A 65 -4.14 -8.24 4.22
N LEU A 66 -5.38 -7.94 3.80
CA LEU A 66 -5.72 -6.61 3.29
C LEU A 66 -5.43 -5.50 4.31
N ARG A 67 -5.76 -5.71 5.59
CA ARG A 67 -5.45 -4.73 6.64
C ARG A 67 -3.95 -4.50 6.77
N THR A 68 -3.14 -5.57 6.78
CA THR A 68 -1.68 -5.47 6.81
C THR A 68 -1.12 -4.70 5.61
N CYS A 69 -1.66 -4.93 4.40
CA CYS A 69 -1.26 -4.15 3.23
C CYS A 69 -1.60 -2.65 3.37
N LEU A 70 -2.78 -2.33 3.89
CA LEU A 70 -3.20 -0.94 4.11
C LEU A 70 -2.39 -0.26 5.21
N GLU A 71 -2.00 -0.98 6.27
CA GLU A 71 -1.11 -0.47 7.33
C GLU A 71 0.28 -0.12 6.78
N ARG A 72 0.88 -1.01 5.98
CA ARG A 72 2.15 -0.71 5.29
C ARG A 72 2.03 0.47 4.34
N LEU A 73 0.91 0.57 3.61
CA LEU A 73 0.67 1.73 2.74
C LEU A 73 0.61 3.03 3.54
N LYS A 74 0.00 3.00 4.74
CA LYS A 74 -0.09 4.14 5.64
C LYS A 74 1.29 4.66 6.08
N GLU A 75 2.28 3.77 6.23
CA GLU A 75 3.65 4.15 6.62
C GLU A 75 4.43 4.86 5.50
N MET A 76 4.08 4.61 4.23
CA MET A 76 4.79 5.18 3.08
C MET A 76 4.19 6.51 2.61
N VAL A 77 2.89 6.70 2.78
CA VAL A 77 2.18 7.87 2.28
C VAL A 77 2.19 8.96 3.37
N PRO A 78 2.61 10.20 3.06
CA PRO A 78 2.45 11.31 3.98
C PRO A 78 0.95 11.60 4.15
N LEU A 79 0.46 11.44 5.37
CA LEU A 79 -0.95 11.66 5.69
C LEU A 79 -1.05 12.97 6.46
N ASP A 80 -1.46 14.01 5.77
CA ASP A 80 -1.68 15.32 6.36
C ASP A 80 -2.91 15.27 7.28
N GLY A 81 -2.64 15.35 8.58
CA GLY A 81 -3.63 15.59 9.62
C GLY A 81 -3.83 14.42 10.58
N ASP A 82 -3.77 14.75 11.88
CA ASP A 82 -4.14 13.92 13.04
C ASP A 82 -5.64 13.56 13.04
N MET A 83 -6.19 13.08 11.93
CA MET A 83 -7.50 12.47 11.93
C MET A 83 -7.40 11.14 12.69
N PRO A 84 -8.19 10.94 13.76
CA PRO A 84 -8.10 9.75 14.60
C PRO A 84 -8.43 8.45 13.84
N ARG A 85 -9.00 8.55 12.63
CA ARG A 85 -9.21 7.45 11.69
C ARG A 85 -9.05 7.92 10.25
N HIS A 86 -8.15 7.30 9.50
CA HIS A 86 -8.13 7.43 8.04
C HIS A 86 -9.08 6.42 7.41
N THR A 87 -9.78 6.83 6.37
CA THR A 87 -10.64 5.94 5.58
C THR A 87 -9.81 5.22 4.53
N THR A 88 -10.21 4.00 4.13
CA THR A 88 -9.50 3.27 3.06
C THR A 88 -9.51 4.05 1.75
N LEU A 89 -10.61 4.73 1.42
CA LEU A 89 -10.70 5.54 0.21
C LEU A 89 -9.73 6.72 0.26
N GLY A 90 -9.68 7.46 1.37
CA GLY A 90 -8.77 8.60 1.52
C GLY A 90 -7.30 8.20 1.43
N LEU A 91 -6.93 7.06 2.04
CA LEU A 91 -5.57 6.52 1.90
C LEU A 91 -5.21 6.20 0.44
N LEU A 92 -6.13 5.58 -0.30
CA LEU A 92 -5.89 5.23 -1.71
C LEU A 92 -5.80 6.46 -2.61
N THR A 93 -6.62 7.49 -2.34
CA THR A 93 -6.55 8.78 -3.06
C THR A 93 -5.21 9.47 -2.79
N ASN A 94 -4.83 9.66 -1.53
CA ASN A 94 -3.57 10.29 -1.17
C ASN A 94 -2.36 9.50 -1.68
N ALA A 95 -2.41 8.17 -1.68
CA ALA A 95 -1.35 7.34 -2.24
C ALA A 95 -1.18 7.58 -3.75
N LYS A 96 -2.29 7.72 -4.48
CA LYS A 96 -2.26 8.02 -5.91
C LYS A 96 -1.65 9.39 -6.16
N ASP A 97 -2.08 10.40 -5.42
CA ASP A 97 -1.59 11.77 -5.57
C ASP A 97 -0.11 11.85 -5.18
N PHE A 98 0.30 11.16 -4.11
CA PHE A 98 1.70 11.08 -3.70
C PHE A 98 2.63 10.46 -4.75
N ILE A 99 2.16 9.47 -5.52
CA ILE A 99 2.94 8.94 -6.65
C ILE A 99 3.18 10.02 -7.70
N VAL A 100 2.14 10.77 -8.06
CA VAL A 100 2.24 11.86 -9.05
C VAL A 100 3.21 12.94 -8.56
N ASP A 101 3.10 13.35 -7.29
CA ASP A 101 4.01 14.35 -6.70
C ASP A 101 5.47 13.86 -6.68
N LEU A 102 5.70 12.57 -6.40
CA LEU A 102 7.05 11.99 -6.44
C LEU A 102 7.62 11.95 -7.86
N GLU A 103 6.79 11.65 -8.86
CA GLU A 103 7.18 11.67 -10.27
C GLU A 103 7.58 13.08 -10.72
N GLU A 104 6.78 14.10 -10.37
CA GLU A 104 7.08 15.51 -10.68
C GLU A 104 8.37 15.97 -9.98
N LYS A 105 8.55 15.66 -8.69
CA LYS A 105 9.78 15.99 -7.97
C LYS A 105 11.00 15.31 -8.57
N SER A 106 10.88 14.05 -8.97
CA SER A 106 11.93 13.31 -9.66
C SER A 106 12.33 14.01 -10.96
N GLU A 107 11.35 14.42 -11.78
CA GLU A 107 11.61 15.18 -13.00
C GLU A 107 12.30 16.51 -12.71
N GLY A 108 11.84 17.26 -11.69
CA GLY A 108 12.47 18.50 -11.26
C GLY A 108 13.93 18.31 -10.84
N PHE A 109 14.24 17.29 -10.04
CA PHE A 109 15.62 16.99 -9.63
C PHE A 109 16.50 16.57 -10.81
N THR A 110 15.97 15.80 -11.77
CA THR A 110 16.74 15.46 -12.98
C THR A 110 17.05 16.70 -13.82
N SER A 111 16.08 17.59 -14.00
CA SER A 111 16.27 18.86 -14.71
C SER A 111 17.30 19.77 -14.01
N HIS A 112 17.24 19.85 -12.68
CA HIS A 112 18.19 20.62 -11.89
C HIS A 112 19.61 20.05 -11.99
N LYS A 113 19.74 18.72 -11.91
CA LYS A 113 21.01 18.03 -12.12
C LYS A 113 21.59 18.32 -13.51
N ASP A 114 20.76 18.25 -14.55
CA ASP A 114 21.18 18.54 -15.93
C ASP A 114 21.65 19.99 -16.10
N GLN A 115 20.98 20.95 -15.47
CA GLN A 115 21.39 22.34 -15.45
C GLN A 115 22.77 22.51 -14.80
N LEU A 116 22.97 21.94 -13.61
CA LEU A 116 24.25 21.97 -12.92
C LEU A 116 25.37 21.29 -13.73
N CYS A 117 25.07 20.17 -14.41
CA CYS A 117 26.03 19.51 -15.29
C CYS A 117 26.44 20.39 -16.48
N ARG A 118 25.48 21.14 -17.07
CA ARG A 118 25.77 22.10 -18.15
C ARG A 118 26.65 23.24 -17.66
N GLU A 119 26.36 23.80 -16.50
CA GLU A 119 27.15 24.87 -15.87
C GLU A 119 28.55 24.39 -15.52
N GLN A 120 28.68 23.22 -14.89
CA GLN A 120 29.98 22.62 -14.59
C GLN A 120 30.81 22.42 -15.86
N ARG A 121 30.20 21.92 -16.94
CA ARG A 121 30.88 21.75 -18.24
C ARG A 121 31.30 23.08 -18.85
N PHE A 122 30.47 24.10 -18.75
CA PHE A 122 30.80 25.45 -19.22
C PHE A 122 31.98 26.04 -18.45
N LEU A 123 31.94 25.97 -17.11
CA LEU A 123 32.99 26.47 -16.24
C LEU A 123 34.32 25.73 -16.47
N ARG A 124 34.30 24.40 -16.62
CA ARG A 124 35.50 23.62 -16.97
C ARG A 124 36.13 24.10 -18.28
N ARG A 125 35.35 24.23 -19.35
CA ARG A 125 35.86 24.77 -20.63
C ARG A 125 36.41 26.20 -20.50
N ARG A 126 35.80 27.03 -19.66
CA ARG A 126 36.28 28.39 -19.41
C ARG A 126 37.62 28.40 -18.67
N LEU A 127 37.78 27.52 -17.69
CA LEU A 127 39.06 27.32 -16.99
C LEU A 127 40.13 26.82 -17.95
N ASP A 128 39.85 25.79 -18.75
CA ASP A 128 40.80 25.25 -19.74
C ASP A 128 41.24 26.34 -20.73
N TYR A 129 40.29 27.16 -21.20
CA TYR A 129 40.59 28.29 -22.07
C TYR A 129 41.54 29.29 -21.40
N LEU A 130 41.23 29.73 -20.17
CA LEU A 130 42.07 30.70 -19.45
C LEU A 130 43.47 30.13 -19.15
N GLN A 131 43.56 28.89 -18.71
CA GLN A 131 44.84 28.20 -18.49
C GLN A 131 45.66 28.13 -19.80
N SER A 132 45.04 27.74 -20.92
CA SER A 132 45.73 27.70 -22.22
C SER A 132 46.24 29.08 -22.65
N THR A 133 45.48 30.15 -22.41
CA THR A 133 45.90 31.52 -22.73
C THR A 133 47.05 32.00 -21.85
N LEU A 134 47.05 31.67 -20.56
CA LEU A 134 48.13 32.01 -19.64
C LEU A 134 49.41 31.23 -19.96
N HIS A 135 49.30 29.95 -20.33
CA HIS A 135 50.45 29.17 -20.79
C HIS A 135 51.03 29.74 -22.09
N ARG A 136 50.18 30.20 -23.02
CA ARG A 136 50.64 30.85 -24.25
C ARG A 136 51.33 32.20 -23.99
N GLN A 137 50.83 32.98 -23.03
CA GLN A 137 51.40 34.27 -22.58
C GLN A 137 52.69 34.13 -21.75
N ARG A 138 53.05 32.91 -21.34
CA ARG A 138 54.34 32.62 -20.70
C ARG A 138 55.42 32.20 -21.70
N GLN A 139 55.05 31.75 -22.89
CA GLN A 139 56.01 31.27 -23.89
C GLN A 139 56.60 32.39 -24.77
N ASP A 140 55.94 33.54 -24.82
CA ASP A 140 56.33 34.76 -25.55
C ASP A 140 57.24 35.71 -24.74
N SER A 141 57.49 35.43 -23.47
CA SER A 141 58.55 36.06 -22.67
C SER A 141 59.70 35.09 -22.41
N THR A 142 60.58 34.97 -23.40
CA THR A 142 61.96 34.44 -23.34
C THR A 142 62.17 33.09 -22.63
N GLY A 143 62.13 32.01 -23.43
CA GLY A 143 63.12 30.93 -23.40
C GLY A 143 63.18 30.01 -22.17
N SER A 144 62.58 28.82 -22.29
CA SER A 144 63.33 27.56 -22.14
C SER A 144 62.45 26.38 -22.52
N SER A 145 62.99 25.56 -23.42
CA SER A 145 62.58 24.17 -23.67
C SER A 145 62.73 23.38 -22.37
N LEU A 146 61.82 22.45 -22.09
CA LEU A 146 62.09 21.07 -21.66
C LEU A 146 60.75 20.32 -21.48
N ALA A 147 60.68 19.16 -22.12
CA ALA A 147 59.58 18.22 -22.15
C ALA A 147 59.38 17.48 -20.80
N SER A 148 58.17 16.94 -20.62
CA SER A 148 57.79 15.68 -19.92
C SER A 148 56.25 15.63 -19.95
N ASP A 149 55.61 14.78 -20.74
CA ASP A 149 55.42 13.32 -20.62
C ASP A 149 54.50 12.91 -19.47
N ASP A 150 53.51 12.09 -19.86
CA ASP A 150 52.66 11.17 -19.10
C ASP A 150 52.31 11.49 -17.64
N SER A 151 51.01 11.71 -17.36
CA SER A 151 50.47 11.50 -16.01
C SER A 151 49.00 11.08 -16.10
N GLU A 152 48.91 9.76 -16.19
CA GLU A 152 47.87 8.80 -15.84
C GLU A 152 46.73 9.32 -14.95
N LYS A 153 45.53 8.82 -15.25
CA LYS A 153 44.28 8.99 -14.48
C LYS A 153 44.47 8.70 -13.00
N ASP A 154 44.05 9.65 -12.16
CA ASP A 154 43.65 9.38 -10.78
C ASP A 154 42.13 9.56 -10.64
N ASP A 155 41.43 8.44 -10.46
CA ASP A 155 40.06 8.38 -9.99
C ASP A 155 40.05 8.81 -8.51
N VAL A 156 39.57 10.01 -8.22
CA VAL A 156 39.37 10.48 -6.83
C VAL A 156 38.00 10.01 -6.35
N ASP A 157 38.00 8.94 -5.53
CA ASP A 157 36.88 8.61 -4.66
C ASP A 157 36.69 9.74 -3.64
N VAL A 158 35.69 10.60 -3.87
CA VAL A 158 35.26 11.59 -2.89
C VAL A 158 34.55 10.83 -1.77
N ILE A 159 35.35 10.52 -0.75
CA ILE A 159 34.94 10.03 0.56
C ILE A 159 33.82 10.90 1.11
N GLY A 160 32.72 10.24 1.49
CA GLY A 160 31.66 10.83 2.29
C GLY A 160 32.23 11.36 3.60
N TYR A 161 32.20 12.69 3.73
CA TYR A 161 32.24 13.34 5.03
C TYR A 161 30.84 13.85 5.33
N ASP A 162 30.21 13.08 6.21
CA ASP A 162 29.15 13.53 7.09
C ASP A 162 29.66 14.75 7.88
N SER A 163 28.99 15.89 7.78
CA SER A 163 29.07 17.00 8.74
C SER A 163 28.05 18.07 8.39
N ASP A 164 26.97 18.04 9.15
CA ASP A 164 26.42 19.20 9.86
C ASP A 164 26.09 20.45 9.03
N ASN A 165 24.80 20.49 8.71
CA ASN A 165 23.93 21.65 8.82
C ASN A 165 24.58 22.89 9.48
N ARG A 166 25.19 23.75 8.66
CA ARG A 166 25.42 25.16 9.00
C ARG A 166 24.71 26.03 7.98
N SER A 167 23.63 26.63 8.47
CA SER A 167 22.86 27.71 7.89
C SER A 167 23.75 28.77 7.25
N ILE A 168 23.51 29.05 5.97
CA ILE A 168 23.81 30.34 5.36
C ILE A 168 22.50 30.80 4.74
N GLU A 169 21.80 31.63 5.50
CA GLU A 169 20.72 32.47 5.03
C GLU A 169 21.31 33.47 4.02
N SER A 170 20.65 33.59 2.87
CA SER A 170 20.77 34.77 2.03
C SER A 170 19.37 35.19 1.62
N ASP A 171 18.80 36.09 2.41
CA ASP A 171 17.55 36.78 2.16
C ASP A 171 17.68 37.66 0.90
N MET A 172 16.90 37.34 -0.13
CA MET A 172 16.55 38.29 -1.19
C MET A 172 15.15 38.81 -0.89
N ASN A 173 15.09 39.87 -0.08
CA ASN A 173 13.85 40.53 0.26
C ASN A 173 13.56 41.63 -0.77
N SER A 174 12.59 41.38 -1.65
CA SER A 174 11.85 42.43 -2.34
C SER A 174 10.39 42.00 -2.41
N SER A 175 9.57 42.50 -1.47
CA SER A 175 8.20 42.94 -1.75
C SER A 175 7.58 43.47 -0.46
N ASP A 176 7.06 44.69 -0.53
CA ASP A 176 6.10 45.25 0.41
C ASP A 176 4.89 44.31 0.58
N GLY A 177 4.43 44.17 1.82
CA GLY A 177 3.29 43.34 2.19
C GLY A 177 3.10 43.27 3.70
N ASP A 178 2.61 44.37 4.25
CA ASP A 178 2.19 44.56 5.64
C ASP A 178 1.22 43.45 6.12
N LEU A 179 1.62 42.66 7.13
CA LEU A 179 0.68 41.84 7.91
C LEU A 179 1.24 41.56 9.32
N ALA A 180 0.68 42.27 10.31
CA ALA A 180 1.00 42.08 11.73
C ALA A 180 0.49 40.72 12.24
N VAL A 181 1.39 39.88 12.76
CA VAL A 181 1.05 38.72 13.59
C VAL A 181 1.97 38.70 14.81
N ALA A 182 1.36 38.84 15.99
CA ALA A 182 2.04 38.80 17.28
C ALA A 182 2.57 37.39 17.58
N THR A 183 3.88 37.26 17.77
CA THR A 183 4.54 36.04 18.24
C THR A 183 4.68 36.07 19.77
N LYS A 184 4.23 34.99 20.42
CA LYS A 184 4.48 34.74 21.85
C LYS A 184 5.79 33.96 21.97
N GLU A 185 6.74 34.48 22.74
CA GLU A 185 8.00 33.80 23.03
C GLU A 185 7.77 32.52 23.85
N ILE A 186 8.40 31.42 23.43
CA ILE A 186 8.49 30.17 24.20
C ILE A 186 9.92 30.09 24.75
N ILE A 187 10.05 30.19 26.07
CA ILE A 187 11.29 29.97 26.80
C ILE A 187 11.47 28.46 26.95
N ILE A 188 12.51 27.90 26.34
CA ILE A 188 12.92 26.50 26.56
C ILE A 188 13.88 26.49 27.75
N THR A 189 13.51 25.74 28.79
CA THR A 189 14.38 25.45 29.96
C THR A 189 15.10 24.12 29.74
N ASP A 190 16.36 24.09 30.18
CA ASP A 190 17.38 23.06 29.98
C ASP A 190 16.95 21.61 30.21
N LEU A 191 17.52 20.72 29.37
CA LEU A 191 17.77 19.29 29.62
C LEU A 191 19.13 18.91 29.05
#